data_AF-A0A0U0W3S9-F1
#
_entry.id   AF-A0A0U0W3S9-F1
#
_cell.length_a   1.000
_cell.length_b   1.000
_cell.length_c   1.000
_cell.angle_alpha   90.00
_cell.angle_beta   90.00
_cell.angle_gamma   90.00
#
_symmetry.space_group_name_H-M   'P 1'
#
loop_
_entity.id
_entity.type
_entity.pdbx_description
1 polymer ?
#
loop_
_entity_poly.entity_id
_entity_poly.type
_entity_poly.pdbx_seq_one_letter_code
_entity_poly.pdbx_strand_id
1 'polypeptide(L)'
;MNRAVMLRFAACGIIGLGAALLIAALLLSTYTSHRITKIPLDIDTTLISDGTGTALDSASLSTDHLVVNQNVPLVSQQQISVESPANADVVTLQVGSSVRRTDKQKDSGLLLAIVDTVTLNRKTAMAVSDDTHTGGSVQKPRSFGDENPPTAVPLRHDGLAYRFPFHTEKKTYPYFDPIAQKPFDVNYDSQEDVNGLTTYRFTQNIGYNADGKLVAPVPYPSLYAGAEDAKVTASAAMWGVPGDPGEQVTMTRYYAAQRTFWVDPVSGTIVKETEHADHYFARDPLKPEMTLADYKVTSTQDTVEAQVNAARDERDRLALWSRVLPITFTAVGLVALVGGALLASFSLRTESALTDPGLDRGDEEFFGRGGVEERVPGAEAETEKLPTQRPRLGDAADDGPAPPAAEPPTRASAEPPEPGAPDPPVGPERDAPERD
;
A
#
# COMPACT_ATOMS: atom_id res chain seq x y z
N MET A 1 -31.33 13.15 42.19
CA MET A 1 -30.94 11.77 41.83
C MET A 1 -29.96 11.25 42.88
N ASN A 2 -30.17 10.06 43.45
CA ASN A 2 -29.34 9.55 44.54
C ASN A 2 -27.96 9.12 44.06
N ARG A 3 -26.91 9.38 44.86
CA ARG A 3 -25.52 9.02 44.53
C ARG A 3 -25.33 7.51 44.26
N ALA A 4 -26.02 6.65 45.02
CA ALA A 4 -26.01 5.20 44.79
C ALA A 4 -26.61 4.80 43.43
N VAL A 5 -27.69 5.46 42.98
CA VAL A 5 -28.31 5.20 41.67
C VAL A 5 -27.38 5.64 40.54
N MET A 6 -26.71 6.79 40.69
CA MET A 6 -25.71 7.28 39.75
C MET A 6 -24.48 6.36 39.67
N LEU A 7 -24.00 5.83 40.81
CA LEU A 7 -22.94 4.82 40.88
C LEU A 7 -23.31 3.51 40.16
N ARG A 8 -24.57 3.06 40.27
CA ARG A 8 -25.07 1.88 39.54
C ARG A 8 -25.05 2.07 38.03
N PHE A 9 -25.59 3.18 37.52
CA PHE A 9 -25.55 3.46 36.08
C PHE A 9 -24.11 3.60 35.57
N ALA A 10 -23.20 4.21 36.34
CA ALA A 10 -21.78 4.26 36.00
C ALA A 10 -21.14 2.87 35.96
N ALA A 11 -21.37 2.03 36.97
CA ALA A 11 -20.82 0.66 37.03
C ALA A 11 -21.33 -0.20 35.86
N CYS A 12 -22.64 -0.18 35.57
CA CYS A 12 -23.21 -0.90 34.43
C CYS A 12 -22.67 -0.39 33.07
N GLY A 13 -22.49 0.93 32.91
CA GLY A 13 -21.89 1.50 31.70
C GLY A 13 -20.44 1.08 31.51
N ILE A 14 -19.64 1.07 32.58
CA ILE A 14 -18.24 0.64 32.57
C ILE A 14 -18.13 -0.88 32.26
N ILE A 15 -18.99 -1.72 32.85
CA ILE A 15 -19.05 -3.16 32.54
C ILE A 15 -19.44 -3.39 31.07
N GLY A 16 -20.46 -2.67 30.58
CA GLY A 16 -20.91 -2.75 29.18
C GLY A 16 -19.82 -2.35 28.19
N LEU A 17 -19.09 -1.26 28.46
CA LEU A 17 -17.93 -0.84 27.67
C LEU A 17 -16.81 -1.88 27.72
N GLY A 18 -16.52 -2.46 28.89
CA GLY A 18 -15.51 -3.50 29.05
C GLY A 18 -15.81 -4.76 28.22
N ALA A 19 -17.07 -5.22 28.26
CA ALA A 19 -17.53 -6.33 27.43
C ALA A 19 -17.49 -6.00 25.92
N ALA A 20 -17.92 -4.79 25.53
CA ALA A 20 -17.88 -4.35 24.13
C ALA A 20 -16.44 -4.27 23.58
N LEU A 21 -15.48 -3.78 24.37
CA LEU A 21 -14.06 -3.75 23.99
C LEU A 21 -13.48 -5.15 23.85
N LEU A 22 -13.85 -6.11 24.70
CA LEU A 22 -13.40 -7.50 24.58
C LEU A 22 -13.99 -8.21 23.36
N ILE A 23 -15.26 -7.95 23.03
CA ILE A 23 -15.88 -8.43 21.78
C ILE A 23 -15.18 -7.81 20.57
N ALA A 24 -14.89 -6.51 20.60
CA ALA A 24 -14.15 -5.84 19.54
C ALA A 24 -12.72 -6.39 19.39
N ALA A 25 -12.00 -6.65 20.49
CA ALA A 25 -10.68 -7.25 20.46
C ALA A 25 -10.68 -8.66 19.82
N LEU A 26 -11.66 -9.49 20.19
CA LEU A 26 -11.84 -10.84 19.62
C LEU A 26 -12.14 -10.77 18.11
N LEU A 27 -13.04 -9.88 17.69
CA LEU A 27 -13.35 -9.67 16.28
C LEU A 27 -12.13 -9.17 15.49
N LEU A 28 -11.40 -8.18 16.02
CA LEU A 28 -10.18 -7.67 15.39
C LEU A 28 -9.12 -8.77 15.21
N SER A 29 -8.87 -9.55 16.27
CA SER A 29 -7.86 -10.62 16.26
C SER A 29 -8.21 -11.79 15.33
N THR A 30 -9.50 -12.07 15.09
CA THR A 30 -9.94 -13.26 14.32
C THR A 30 -10.38 -12.94 12.89
N TYR A 31 -10.93 -11.75 12.65
CA TYR A 31 -11.51 -11.36 11.36
C TYR A 31 -10.62 -10.40 10.56
N THR A 32 -9.98 -9.43 11.21
CA THR A 32 -9.36 -8.31 10.50
C THR A 32 -8.06 -8.69 9.80
N SER A 33 -7.21 -9.54 10.39
CA SER A 33 -5.88 -9.86 9.84
C SER A 33 -5.93 -10.34 8.38
N HIS A 34 -6.73 -11.37 8.08
CA HIS A 34 -6.92 -11.92 6.72
C HIS A 34 -7.72 -10.99 5.77
N ARG A 35 -8.30 -9.89 6.28
CA ARG A 35 -8.93 -8.83 5.46
C ARG A 35 -7.95 -7.73 5.06
N ILE A 36 -6.88 -7.50 5.82
CA ILE A 36 -5.90 -6.41 5.60
C ILE A 36 -4.58 -6.85 4.98
N THR A 37 -4.21 -8.14 5.04
CA THR A 37 -3.08 -8.71 4.29
C THR A 37 -3.43 -8.80 2.81
N LYS A 38 -3.48 -7.65 2.13
CA LYS A 38 -3.89 -7.48 0.75
C LYS A 38 -3.11 -6.34 0.09
N ILE A 39 -2.67 -6.55 -1.15
CA ILE A 39 -2.04 -5.50 -1.99
C ILE A 39 -2.92 -4.22 -1.93
N PRO A 40 -2.35 -3.03 -1.70
CA PRO A 40 -3.11 -1.75 -1.71
C PRO A 40 -3.89 -1.51 -3.03
N LEU A 41 -4.84 -0.56 -3.03
CA LEU A 41 -5.55 -0.11 -4.25
C LEU A 41 -5.12 1.31 -4.68
N ASP A 42 -4.11 1.81 -3.99
CA ASP A 42 -3.61 3.17 -3.92
C ASP A 42 -2.10 3.19 -4.21
N ILE A 43 -1.63 2.22 -5.00
CA ILE A 43 -0.25 2.18 -5.51
C ILE A 43 -0.15 3.14 -6.69
N ASP A 44 0.61 4.22 -6.47
CA ASP A 44 1.20 5.05 -7.50
C ASP A 44 2.66 5.31 -7.09
N THR A 45 3.63 4.77 -7.84
CA THR A 45 5.04 4.85 -7.44
C THR A 45 5.99 4.80 -8.64
N THR A 46 7.06 5.60 -8.56
CA THR A 46 8.19 5.58 -9.49
C THR A 46 9.36 4.85 -8.82
N LEU A 47 9.88 3.82 -9.48
CA LEU A 47 11.13 3.16 -9.13
C LEU A 47 12.21 3.62 -10.10
N ILE A 48 13.36 4.05 -9.59
CA ILE A 48 14.53 4.45 -10.38
C ILE A 48 15.70 3.53 -10.05
N SER A 49 16.35 2.99 -11.08
CA SER A 49 17.56 2.17 -10.96
C SER A 49 18.63 2.72 -11.90
N ASP A 50 19.85 2.92 -11.40
CA ASP A 50 20.97 3.46 -12.18
C ASP A 50 22.09 2.44 -12.38
N GLY A 51 22.97 2.71 -13.36
CA GLY A 51 24.09 1.84 -13.69
C GLY A 51 24.73 2.15 -15.04
N THR A 52 25.32 1.13 -15.66
CA THR A 52 26.03 1.26 -16.93
C THR A 52 25.81 0.04 -17.82
N GLY A 53 26.07 0.19 -19.13
CA GLY A 53 25.98 -0.93 -20.06
C GLY A 53 26.66 -0.68 -21.40
N THR A 54 26.42 -1.61 -22.31
CA THR A 54 26.78 -1.59 -23.73
C THR A 54 25.49 -1.46 -24.53
N ALA A 55 25.37 -0.42 -25.37
CA ALA A 55 24.13 -0.12 -26.07
C ALA A 55 24.37 0.37 -27.50
N LEU A 56 23.46 0.02 -28.41
CA LEU A 56 23.36 0.60 -29.73
C LEU A 56 23.14 2.12 -29.63
N ASP A 57 23.89 2.89 -30.43
CA ASP A 57 23.58 4.29 -30.68
C ASP A 57 22.45 4.36 -31.71
N SER A 58 21.26 4.79 -31.31
CA SER A 58 20.07 4.87 -32.17
C SER A 58 20.29 5.75 -33.41
N ALA A 59 21.21 6.73 -33.33
CA ALA A 59 21.59 7.56 -34.47
C ALA A 59 22.35 6.80 -35.58
N SER A 60 22.93 5.62 -35.29
CA SER A 60 23.61 4.79 -36.30
C SER A 60 22.66 4.02 -37.20
N LEU A 61 21.37 3.90 -36.83
CA LEU A 61 20.33 3.26 -37.64
C LEU A 61 20.10 3.97 -39.00
N SER A 62 20.50 5.24 -39.12
CA SER A 62 20.46 6.01 -40.37
C SER A 62 21.84 6.20 -41.02
N THR A 63 22.76 5.26 -40.81
CA THR A 63 24.13 5.25 -41.37
C THR A 63 24.47 3.88 -41.95
N ASP A 64 25.62 3.73 -42.63
CA ASP A 64 25.98 2.48 -43.33
C ASP A 64 26.44 1.33 -42.40
N HIS A 65 26.57 1.57 -41.09
CA HIS A 65 26.97 0.56 -40.10
C HIS A 65 26.38 0.87 -38.72
N LEU A 66 26.00 -0.18 -37.97
CA LEU A 66 25.54 -0.04 -36.60
C LEU A 66 26.72 0.30 -35.66
N VAL A 67 26.51 1.24 -34.73
CA VAL A 67 27.53 1.68 -33.76
C VAL A 67 27.09 1.31 -32.36
N VAL A 68 27.82 0.42 -31.71
CA VAL A 68 27.63 0.07 -30.29
C VAL A 68 28.56 0.92 -29.43
N ASN A 69 28.05 1.53 -28.36
CA ASN A 69 28.84 2.24 -27.36
C ASN A 69 28.94 1.39 -26.07
N GLN A 70 30.14 1.30 -25.50
CA GLN A 70 30.41 0.59 -24.25
C GLN A 70 30.49 1.56 -23.06
N ASN A 71 30.18 1.08 -21.86
CA ASN A 71 30.22 1.84 -20.61
C ASN A 71 29.37 3.13 -20.62
N VAL A 72 28.24 3.12 -21.34
CA VAL A 72 27.31 4.25 -21.35
C VAL A 72 26.53 4.31 -20.03
N PRO A 73 26.24 5.52 -19.50
CA PRO A 73 25.47 5.68 -18.27
C PRO A 73 23.98 5.45 -18.56
N LEU A 74 23.34 4.60 -17.75
CA LEU A 74 21.98 4.13 -17.95
C LEU A 74 21.12 4.33 -16.71
N VAL A 75 19.87 4.71 -16.94
CA VAL A 75 18.81 4.72 -15.93
C VAL A 75 17.65 3.87 -16.45
N SER A 76 17.20 2.93 -15.61
CA SER A 76 15.90 2.27 -15.75
C SER A 76 14.90 2.98 -14.85
N GLN A 77 13.72 3.29 -15.40
CA GLN A 77 12.60 3.87 -14.67
C GLN A 77 11.37 2.98 -14.86
N GLN A 78 10.69 2.66 -13.77
CA GLN A 78 9.42 1.94 -13.76
C GLN A 78 8.37 2.75 -12.99
N GLN A 79 7.28 3.14 -13.67
CA GLN A 79 6.07 3.66 -13.01
C GLN A 79 5.08 2.52 -12.82
N ILE A 80 4.54 2.36 -11.61
CA ILE A 80 3.46 1.42 -11.29
C ILE A 80 2.24 2.24 -10.84
N SER A 81 1.11 2.08 -11.52
CA SER A 81 -0.19 2.64 -11.13
C SER A 81 -1.27 1.56 -10.99
N VAL A 82 -2.30 1.81 -10.17
CA VAL A 82 -3.50 0.95 -10.11
C VAL A 82 -4.51 1.37 -11.18
N GLU A 83 -4.97 0.39 -11.94
CA GLU A 83 -6.01 0.52 -12.98
C GLU A 83 -7.25 -0.32 -12.66
N SER A 84 -8.31 -0.13 -13.45
CA SER A 84 -9.51 -0.97 -13.38
C SER A 84 -9.32 -2.31 -14.10
N PRO A 85 -9.78 -3.45 -13.54
CA PRO A 85 -10.53 -3.62 -12.29
C PRO A 85 -9.69 -3.62 -10.99
N ALA A 86 -9.98 -2.67 -10.10
CA ALA A 86 -9.49 -2.62 -8.72
C ALA A 86 -10.65 -2.78 -7.74
N ASN A 87 -10.65 -3.83 -6.91
CA ASN A 87 -11.75 -4.11 -5.99
C ASN A 87 -11.30 -4.86 -4.72
N ALA A 88 -12.25 -5.49 -4.00
CA ALA A 88 -11.97 -6.20 -2.76
C ALA A 88 -10.91 -7.31 -2.92
N ASP A 89 -10.90 -8.06 -4.03
CA ASP A 89 -10.12 -9.30 -4.15
C ASP A 89 -9.13 -9.32 -5.34
N VAL A 90 -9.32 -8.48 -6.36
CA VAL A 90 -8.32 -8.23 -7.43
C VAL A 90 -7.89 -6.77 -7.50
N VAL A 91 -6.69 -6.54 -8.02
CA VAL A 91 -6.13 -5.23 -8.38
C VAL A 91 -5.43 -5.36 -9.73
N THR A 92 -5.69 -4.45 -10.66
CA THR A 92 -4.93 -4.35 -11.90
C THR A 92 -3.82 -3.33 -11.72
N LEU A 93 -2.58 -3.71 -12.04
CA LEU A 93 -1.44 -2.82 -12.10
C LEU A 93 -1.14 -2.52 -13.56
N GLN A 94 -0.93 -1.26 -13.90
CA GLN A 94 -0.30 -0.86 -15.16
C GLN A 94 1.12 -0.40 -14.86
N VAL A 95 2.09 -0.93 -15.62
CA VAL A 95 3.51 -0.75 -15.35
C VAL A 95 4.23 -0.28 -16.60
N GLY A 96 4.61 1.00 -16.61
CA GLY A 96 5.43 1.60 -17.66
C GLY A 96 6.91 1.52 -17.28
N SER A 97 7.66 0.64 -17.93
CA SER A 97 9.12 0.48 -17.73
C SER A 97 9.89 1.04 -18.93
N SER A 98 10.99 1.76 -18.68
CA SER A 98 11.88 2.26 -19.75
C SER A 98 13.34 2.29 -19.32
N VAL A 99 14.24 2.02 -20.27
CA VAL A 99 15.70 2.09 -20.07
C VAL A 99 16.27 3.16 -20.99
N ARG A 100 17.03 4.09 -20.39
CA ARG A 100 17.46 5.33 -21.03
C ARG A 100 18.94 5.63 -20.79
N ARG A 101 19.62 6.05 -21.85
CA ARG A 101 20.95 6.70 -21.82
C ARG A 101 20.82 8.12 -21.29
N THR A 102 21.61 8.46 -20.28
CA THR A 102 21.65 9.82 -19.70
C THR A 102 22.68 10.74 -20.37
N ASP A 103 23.57 10.19 -21.20
CA ASP A 103 24.50 10.96 -22.04
C ASP A 103 23.86 11.49 -23.34
N LYS A 104 22.61 11.08 -23.63
CA LYS A 104 21.85 11.38 -24.85
C LYS A 104 20.60 12.22 -24.54
N GLN A 105 20.17 13.03 -25.50
CA GLN A 105 19.11 14.03 -25.29
C GLN A 105 17.77 13.60 -25.90
N LYS A 106 16.66 13.94 -25.23
CA LYS A 106 15.28 13.60 -25.64
C LYS A 106 15.15 12.11 -26.01
N ASP A 107 14.48 11.79 -27.11
CA ASP A 107 14.16 10.43 -27.52
C ASP A 107 15.38 9.64 -28.02
N SER A 108 16.47 10.32 -28.42
CA SER A 108 17.73 9.66 -28.79
C SER A 108 18.39 8.91 -27.63
N GLY A 109 18.00 9.21 -26.39
CA GLY A 109 18.40 8.46 -25.20
C GLY A 109 17.52 7.25 -24.86
N LEU A 110 16.38 7.04 -25.51
CA LEU A 110 15.52 5.89 -25.23
C LEU A 110 16.06 4.62 -25.91
N LEU A 111 16.36 3.58 -25.13
CA LEU A 111 16.79 2.28 -25.64
C LEU A 111 15.65 1.26 -25.68
N LEU A 112 14.91 1.18 -24.57
CA LEU A 112 13.84 0.20 -24.35
C LEU A 112 12.66 0.89 -23.68
N ALA A 113 11.45 0.52 -24.08
CA ALA A 113 10.22 0.89 -23.39
C ALA A 113 9.21 -0.27 -23.52
N ILE A 114 8.48 -0.53 -22.44
CA ILE A 114 7.36 -1.48 -22.40
C ILE A 114 6.31 -0.93 -21.44
N VAL A 115 5.04 -1.04 -21.83
CA VAL A 115 3.91 -0.86 -20.91
C VAL A 115 3.24 -2.21 -20.80
N ASP A 116 3.16 -2.71 -19.57
CA ASP A 116 2.50 -3.97 -19.23
C ASP A 116 1.30 -3.69 -18.32
N THR A 117 0.31 -4.57 -18.32
CA THR A 117 -0.89 -4.45 -17.51
C THR A 117 -1.28 -5.82 -17.00
N VAL A 118 -1.35 -6.00 -15.68
CA VAL A 118 -1.58 -7.31 -15.05
C VAL A 118 -2.58 -7.23 -13.89
N THR A 119 -3.53 -8.15 -13.86
CA THR A 119 -4.56 -8.27 -12.83
C THR A 119 -4.15 -9.33 -11.81
N LEU A 120 -3.85 -8.87 -10.59
CA LEU A 120 -3.34 -9.69 -9.50
C LEU A 120 -4.42 -10.00 -8.46
N ASN A 121 -4.39 -11.21 -7.92
CA ASN A 121 -5.13 -11.56 -6.71
C ASN A 121 -4.49 -10.84 -5.52
N ARG A 122 -5.26 -9.97 -4.84
CA ARG A 122 -4.72 -9.10 -3.80
C ARG A 122 -4.12 -9.83 -2.60
N LYS A 123 -4.47 -11.10 -2.35
CA LYS A 123 -3.91 -11.88 -1.24
C LYS A 123 -2.64 -12.64 -1.62
N THR A 124 -2.63 -13.24 -2.80
CA THR A 124 -1.54 -14.16 -3.22
C THR A 124 -0.50 -13.50 -4.12
N ALA A 125 -0.75 -12.29 -4.60
CA ALA A 125 0.05 -11.57 -5.61
C ALA A 125 0.23 -12.32 -6.94
N MET A 126 -0.54 -13.40 -7.16
CA MET A 126 -0.55 -14.16 -8.41
C MET A 126 -1.46 -13.49 -9.44
N ALA A 127 -1.07 -13.51 -10.72
CA ALA A 127 -1.91 -13.15 -11.84
C ALA A 127 -3.22 -13.98 -11.88
N VAL A 128 -4.31 -13.35 -12.33
CA VAL A 128 -5.65 -13.92 -12.40
C VAL A 128 -6.06 -14.06 -13.86
N SER A 129 -5.75 -15.23 -14.43
CA SER A 129 -5.90 -15.51 -15.85
C SER A 129 -6.63 -16.83 -16.07
N ASP A 130 -7.71 -16.82 -16.83
CA ASP A 130 -8.55 -17.98 -17.18
C ASP A 130 -8.62 -18.18 -18.71
N ASP A 131 -9.48 -19.08 -19.19
CA ASP A 131 -9.61 -19.41 -20.62
C ASP A 131 -10.32 -18.29 -21.44
N THR A 132 -10.95 -17.34 -20.75
CA THR A 132 -11.70 -16.21 -21.33
C THR A 132 -11.08 -14.84 -21.03
N HIS A 133 -10.27 -14.73 -19.96
CA HIS A 133 -9.53 -13.53 -19.59
C HIS A 133 -8.03 -13.83 -19.51
N THR A 134 -7.22 -13.14 -20.31
CA THR A 134 -5.75 -13.26 -20.27
C THR A 134 -5.12 -12.77 -18.96
N GLY A 135 -5.89 -12.15 -18.06
CA GLY A 135 -5.40 -11.53 -16.82
C GLY A 135 -4.48 -10.33 -17.03
N GLY A 136 -4.15 -9.98 -18.27
CA GLY A 136 -3.29 -8.86 -18.60
C GLY A 136 -3.08 -8.63 -20.09
N SER A 137 -2.23 -7.67 -20.41
CA SER A 137 -1.88 -7.24 -21.77
C SER A 137 -0.57 -6.45 -21.78
N VAL A 138 0.22 -6.61 -22.84
CA VAL A 138 1.40 -5.78 -23.11
C VAL A 138 1.07 -4.82 -24.25
N GLN A 139 1.44 -3.55 -24.12
CA GLN A 139 1.28 -2.58 -25.19
C GLN A 139 2.17 -2.95 -26.38
N LYS A 140 1.58 -2.98 -27.57
CA LYS A 140 2.33 -3.15 -28.81
C LYS A 140 3.43 -2.07 -28.91
N PRO A 141 4.67 -2.43 -29.28
CA PRO A 141 5.72 -1.45 -29.52
C PRO A 141 5.30 -0.44 -30.61
N ARG A 142 5.85 0.76 -30.53
CA ARG A 142 5.54 1.88 -31.43
C ARG A 142 6.82 2.47 -32.01
N SER A 143 6.75 3.00 -33.23
CA SER A 143 7.85 3.71 -33.87
C SER A 143 8.03 5.12 -33.28
N PHE A 144 9.23 5.70 -33.45
CA PHE A 144 9.41 7.14 -33.23
C PHE A 144 8.48 7.94 -34.15
N GLY A 145 7.80 8.95 -33.62
CA GLY A 145 6.80 9.74 -34.36
C GLY A 145 5.44 9.05 -34.56
N ASP A 146 5.19 7.90 -33.93
CA ASP A 146 3.86 7.28 -33.95
C ASP A 146 2.88 8.07 -33.05
N GLU A 147 1.92 8.76 -33.65
CA GLU A 147 0.85 9.49 -32.96
C GLU A 147 -0.43 8.66 -32.76
N ASN A 148 -0.47 7.40 -33.22
CA ASN A 148 -1.65 6.55 -33.05
C ASN A 148 -1.88 6.18 -31.56
N PRO A 149 -3.14 6.03 -31.12
CA PRO A 149 -3.47 5.57 -29.78
C PRO A 149 -2.75 4.25 -29.41
N PRO A 150 -2.28 4.09 -28.16
CA PRO A 150 -1.61 2.88 -27.73
C PRO A 150 -2.53 1.67 -27.85
N THR A 151 -2.03 0.60 -28.47
CA THR A 151 -2.77 -0.65 -28.68
C THR A 151 -2.28 -1.71 -27.69
N ALA A 152 -3.11 -2.08 -26.72
CA ALA A 152 -2.83 -3.19 -25.83
C ALA A 152 -3.06 -4.54 -26.53
N VAL A 153 -2.10 -5.47 -26.43
CA VAL A 153 -2.22 -6.84 -26.92
C VAL A 153 -2.52 -7.76 -25.74
N PRO A 154 -3.68 -8.45 -25.69
CA PRO A 154 -4.01 -9.38 -24.61
C PRO A 154 -2.94 -10.47 -24.48
N LEU A 155 -2.33 -10.57 -23.29
CA LEU A 155 -1.22 -11.49 -23.01
C LEU A 155 -1.50 -12.26 -21.73
N ARG A 156 -1.45 -13.60 -21.81
CA ARG A 156 -1.69 -14.45 -20.64
C ARG A 156 -0.57 -14.26 -19.62
N HIS A 157 -0.94 -13.75 -18.45
CA HIS A 157 -0.06 -13.65 -17.30
C HIS A 157 -0.21 -14.88 -16.39
N ASP A 158 0.91 -15.45 -15.96
CA ASP A 158 0.95 -16.55 -14.99
C ASP A 158 2.12 -16.32 -14.01
N GLY A 159 1.89 -16.55 -12.72
CA GLY A 159 2.87 -16.29 -11.65
C GLY A 159 2.66 -14.96 -10.91
N LEU A 160 3.66 -14.58 -10.12
CA LEU A 160 3.78 -13.25 -9.51
C LEU A 160 4.16 -12.20 -10.56
N ALA A 161 3.81 -10.93 -10.34
CA ALA A 161 4.35 -9.81 -11.10
C ALA A 161 4.43 -8.56 -10.22
N TYR A 162 5.55 -7.82 -10.32
CA TYR A 162 5.85 -6.55 -9.63
C TYR A 162 5.85 -6.56 -8.09
N ARG A 163 5.38 -7.65 -7.45
CA ARG A 163 5.31 -7.78 -6.00
C ARG A 163 5.21 -9.24 -5.55
N PHE A 164 5.60 -9.51 -4.31
CA PHE A 164 5.40 -10.79 -3.62
C PHE A 164 4.16 -10.74 -2.70
N PRO A 165 3.59 -11.88 -2.28
CA PRO A 165 2.50 -11.91 -1.32
C PRO A 165 2.94 -11.43 0.07
N PHE A 166 2.00 -10.87 0.83
CA PHE A 166 2.12 -10.68 2.27
C PHE A 166 2.52 -12.00 2.95
N HIS A 167 3.35 -11.92 3.99
CA HIS A 167 3.94 -13.08 4.66
C HIS A 167 4.73 -13.98 3.68
N THR A 168 5.59 -13.37 2.86
CA THR A 168 6.40 -14.08 1.85
C THR A 168 7.20 -15.22 2.47
N GLU A 169 7.19 -16.38 1.82
CA GLU A 169 7.82 -17.61 2.30
C GLU A 169 9.20 -17.81 1.66
N LYS A 170 10.07 -18.58 2.33
CA LYS A 170 11.39 -18.97 1.82
C LYS A 170 11.29 -20.14 0.83
N LYS A 171 10.74 -19.89 -0.35
CA LYS A 171 10.51 -20.88 -1.41
C LYS A 171 10.66 -20.28 -2.81
N THR A 172 10.72 -21.14 -3.82
CA THR A 172 10.60 -20.74 -5.23
C THR A 172 9.17 -20.29 -5.54
N TYR A 173 9.04 -19.23 -6.33
CA TYR A 173 7.78 -18.77 -6.92
C TYR A 173 7.94 -18.69 -8.45
N PRO A 174 6.89 -18.93 -9.24
CA PRO A 174 6.86 -18.46 -10.62
C PRO A 174 6.69 -16.94 -10.64
N TYR A 175 7.50 -16.22 -11.41
CA TYR A 175 7.42 -14.77 -11.59
C TYR A 175 7.42 -14.43 -13.09
N PHE A 176 6.46 -13.63 -13.52
CA PHE A 176 6.24 -13.28 -14.92
C PHE A 176 7.28 -12.28 -15.42
N ASP A 177 7.78 -12.50 -16.64
CA ASP A 177 8.59 -11.53 -17.36
C ASP A 177 7.83 -11.04 -18.60
N PRO A 178 7.55 -9.73 -18.75
CA PRO A 178 6.74 -9.19 -19.85
C PRO A 178 7.52 -9.06 -21.18
N ILE A 179 8.85 -9.19 -21.15
CA ILE A 179 9.73 -9.14 -22.32
C ILE A 179 9.83 -10.52 -22.98
N ALA A 180 9.98 -11.57 -22.18
CA ALA A 180 9.93 -12.98 -22.56
C ALA A 180 8.49 -13.55 -22.62
N GLN A 181 7.51 -12.77 -22.14
CA GLN A 181 6.08 -13.03 -22.17
C GLN A 181 5.65 -14.35 -21.51
N LYS A 182 6.33 -14.74 -20.41
CA LYS A 182 6.08 -16.00 -19.68
C LYS A 182 6.70 -15.99 -18.27
N PRO A 183 6.23 -16.86 -17.34
CA PRO A 183 6.88 -17.06 -16.05
C PRO A 183 8.26 -17.72 -16.13
N PHE A 184 9.12 -17.35 -15.18
CA PHE A 184 10.36 -18.04 -14.80
C PHE A 184 10.44 -18.16 -13.28
N ASP A 185 11.15 -19.18 -12.80
CA ASP A 185 11.34 -19.40 -11.36
C ASP A 185 12.21 -18.31 -10.72
N VAL A 186 11.65 -17.64 -9.70
CA VAL A 186 12.37 -16.76 -8.78
C VAL A 186 12.61 -17.51 -7.47
N ASN A 187 13.88 -17.73 -7.13
CA ASN A 187 14.31 -18.67 -6.09
C ASN A 187 14.81 -17.91 -4.86
N TYR A 188 14.44 -18.34 -3.65
CA TYR A 188 14.99 -17.77 -2.41
C TYR A 188 16.47 -18.15 -2.24
N ASP A 189 17.33 -17.14 -2.05
CA ASP A 189 18.77 -17.34 -1.84
C ASP A 189 19.15 -17.17 -0.36
N SER A 190 18.84 -16.00 0.20
CA SER A 190 19.43 -15.51 1.46
C SER A 190 18.49 -14.54 2.19
N GLN A 191 18.96 -14.09 3.36
CA GLN A 191 18.29 -13.05 4.15
C GLN A 191 19.33 -11.95 4.42
N GLU A 192 19.03 -10.73 4.00
CA GLU A 192 19.96 -9.60 3.98
C GLU A 192 19.28 -8.34 4.55
N ASP A 193 20.04 -7.44 5.18
CA ASP A 193 19.50 -6.17 5.66
C ASP A 193 19.62 -5.09 4.57
N VAL A 194 18.53 -4.34 4.37
CA VAL A 194 18.46 -3.21 3.44
C VAL A 194 17.91 -2.01 4.21
N ASN A 195 18.76 -1.00 4.44
CA ASN A 195 18.45 0.22 5.20
C ASN A 195 17.77 -0.01 6.57
N GLY A 196 18.16 -1.05 7.32
CA GLY A 196 17.55 -1.40 8.61
C GLY A 196 16.20 -2.10 8.46
N LEU A 197 15.99 -2.81 7.36
CA LEU A 197 14.85 -3.71 7.13
C LEU A 197 15.39 -5.07 6.70
N THR A 198 15.05 -6.11 7.46
CA THR A 198 15.48 -7.47 7.15
C THR A 198 14.64 -8.05 6.02
N THR A 199 15.27 -8.23 4.86
CA THR A 199 14.66 -8.70 3.61
C THR A 199 14.99 -10.16 3.30
N TYR A 200 14.16 -10.81 2.49
CA TYR A 200 14.53 -12.04 1.80
C TYR A 200 15.04 -11.69 0.40
N ARG A 201 16.19 -12.23 0.03
CA ARG A 201 16.75 -12.07 -1.30
C ARG A 201 16.33 -13.25 -2.18
N PHE A 202 15.89 -12.94 -3.38
CA PHE A 202 15.58 -13.94 -4.40
C PHE A 202 16.26 -13.63 -5.72
N THR A 203 16.61 -14.66 -6.50
CA THR A 203 17.17 -14.52 -7.85
C THR A 203 16.30 -15.21 -8.90
N GLN A 204 16.02 -14.51 -10.00
CA GLN A 204 15.37 -15.01 -11.22
C GLN A 204 16.41 -15.08 -12.33
N ASN A 205 16.47 -16.20 -13.06
CA ASN A 205 17.39 -16.39 -14.19
C ASN A 205 16.60 -16.70 -15.47
N ILE A 206 16.84 -15.89 -16.51
CA ILE A 206 16.18 -15.95 -17.81
C ILE A 206 17.26 -16.16 -18.86
N GLY A 207 17.38 -17.38 -19.38
CA GLY A 207 18.37 -17.74 -20.40
C GLY A 207 19.83 -17.86 -19.93
N TYR A 208 20.19 -17.21 -18.82
CA TYR A 208 21.41 -17.50 -18.06
C TYR A 208 21.21 -18.69 -17.11
N ASN A 209 22.31 -19.34 -16.72
CA ASN A 209 22.33 -20.25 -15.58
C ASN A 209 22.75 -19.51 -14.28
N ALA A 210 22.81 -20.23 -13.16
CA ALA A 210 23.18 -19.65 -11.86
C ALA A 210 24.62 -19.07 -11.82
N ASP A 211 25.52 -19.51 -12.71
CA ASP A 211 26.89 -18.98 -12.84
C ASP A 211 26.96 -17.71 -13.72
N GLY A 212 25.82 -17.20 -14.20
CA GLY A 212 25.76 -16.08 -15.16
C GLY A 212 26.14 -16.46 -16.59
N LYS A 213 26.26 -17.76 -16.91
CA LYS A 213 26.57 -18.22 -18.28
C LYS A 213 25.30 -18.31 -19.12
N LEU A 214 25.34 -17.74 -20.32
CA LEU A 214 24.29 -17.86 -21.34
C LEU A 214 24.12 -19.33 -21.79
N VAL A 215 22.90 -19.88 -21.66
CA VAL A 215 22.61 -21.30 -21.94
C VAL A 215 21.29 -21.56 -22.67
N ALA A 216 20.26 -20.73 -22.48
CA ALA A 216 18.93 -20.93 -23.06
C ALA A 216 18.17 -19.60 -23.33
N PRO A 217 18.79 -18.63 -24.03
CA PRO A 217 18.18 -17.32 -24.31
C PRO A 217 16.83 -17.43 -25.02
N VAL A 218 15.95 -16.48 -24.73
CA VAL A 218 14.60 -16.42 -25.27
C VAL A 218 14.63 -15.73 -26.64
N PRO A 219 14.15 -16.37 -27.73
CA PRO A 219 13.90 -15.64 -28.98
C PRO A 219 12.83 -14.57 -28.72
N TYR A 220 13.09 -13.32 -29.09
CA TYR A 220 12.24 -12.19 -28.70
C TYR A 220 10.79 -12.35 -29.23
N PRO A 221 9.78 -12.39 -28.36
CA PRO A 221 8.38 -12.60 -28.77
C PRO A 221 7.77 -11.30 -29.30
N SER A 222 7.89 -11.09 -30.62
CA SER A 222 7.33 -9.93 -31.29
C SER A 222 5.82 -9.78 -31.09
N LEU A 223 5.37 -8.54 -30.89
CA LEU A 223 3.95 -8.14 -30.94
C LEU A 223 3.56 -7.51 -32.30
N TYR A 224 4.43 -7.60 -33.30
CA TYR A 224 4.13 -7.28 -34.70
C TYR A 224 3.85 -8.55 -35.51
N ALA A 225 3.01 -8.41 -36.55
CA ALA A 225 2.55 -9.55 -37.34
C ALA A 225 3.60 -10.16 -38.27
N GLY A 226 4.62 -9.39 -38.69
CA GLY A 226 5.75 -9.86 -39.50
C GLY A 226 6.99 -10.25 -38.68
N ALA A 227 6.94 -10.11 -37.35
CA ALA A 227 8.07 -10.26 -36.43
C ALA A 227 9.26 -9.30 -36.69
N GLU A 228 8.97 -8.09 -37.18
CA GLU A 228 9.92 -7.10 -37.70
C GLU A 228 10.96 -6.61 -36.67
N ASP A 229 10.63 -6.62 -35.37
CA ASP A 229 11.52 -6.29 -34.25
C ASP A 229 12.22 -7.51 -33.62
N ALA A 230 11.88 -8.72 -34.08
CA ALA A 230 12.45 -9.99 -33.66
C ALA A 230 13.33 -10.64 -34.73
N LYS A 231 13.14 -10.31 -36.01
CA LYS A 231 13.95 -10.80 -37.13
C LYS A 231 14.19 -9.68 -38.13
N VAL A 232 15.46 -9.29 -38.26
CA VAL A 232 15.90 -8.18 -39.12
C VAL A 232 16.86 -8.72 -40.15
N THR A 233 16.74 -8.23 -41.39
CA THR A 233 17.69 -8.50 -42.49
C THR A 233 18.34 -7.19 -42.92
N ALA A 234 19.66 -7.15 -42.85
CA ALA A 234 20.49 -6.02 -43.29
C ALA A 234 21.79 -6.56 -43.91
N SER A 235 22.61 -5.69 -44.49
CA SER A 235 23.87 -6.11 -45.09
C SER A 235 24.90 -6.53 -44.02
N ALA A 236 25.86 -7.37 -44.38
CA ALA A 236 26.94 -7.78 -43.47
C ALA A 236 27.74 -6.56 -42.96
N ALA A 237 27.91 -5.53 -43.80
CA ALA A 237 28.49 -4.24 -43.41
C ALA A 237 27.63 -3.51 -42.36
N MET A 238 26.30 -3.48 -42.52
CA MET A 238 25.41 -2.85 -41.55
C MET A 238 25.52 -3.52 -40.18
N TRP A 239 25.56 -4.85 -40.16
CA TRP A 239 25.73 -5.66 -38.95
C TRP A 239 27.15 -5.65 -38.37
N GLY A 240 28.15 -5.14 -39.09
CA GLY A 240 29.56 -5.21 -38.69
C GLY A 240 30.14 -6.63 -38.68
N VAL A 241 29.52 -7.61 -39.36
CA VAL A 241 29.98 -9.02 -39.37
C VAL A 241 30.90 -9.34 -40.55
N PRO A 242 31.83 -10.30 -40.40
CA PRO A 242 32.64 -10.78 -41.52
C PRO A 242 31.79 -11.42 -42.64
N GLY A 243 31.99 -10.98 -43.88
CA GLY A 243 31.30 -11.44 -45.08
C GLY A 243 31.65 -10.58 -46.30
N ASP A 244 30.90 -10.72 -47.39
CA ASP A 244 30.84 -9.68 -48.43
C ASP A 244 30.04 -8.50 -47.86
N PRO A 245 30.53 -7.24 -47.90
CA PRO A 245 29.79 -6.06 -47.43
C PRO A 245 28.35 -5.94 -47.92
N GLY A 246 28.03 -6.46 -49.11
CA GLY A 246 26.68 -6.47 -49.70
C GLY A 246 25.84 -7.73 -49.40
N GLU A 247 26.37 -8.71 -48.66
CA GLU A 247 25.65 -9.94 -48.30
C GLU A 247 24.49 -9.63 -47.35
N GLN A 248 23.26 -9.99 -47.73
CA GLN A 248 22.07 -9.79 -46.90
C GLN A 248 21.99 -10.87 -45.81
N VAL A 249 22.29 -10.49 -44.58
CA VAL A 249 22.29 -11.35 -43.40
C VAL A 249 21.03 -11.11 -42.57
N THR A 250 20.30 -12.19 -42.28
CA THR A 250 19.18 -12.17 -41.33
C THR A 250 19.65 -12.60 -39.94
N MET A 251 19.35 -11.79 -38.93
CA MET A 251 19.57 -12.13 -37.52
C MET A 251 18.25 -12.20 -36.76
N THR A 252 18.20 -13.03 -35.73
CA THR A 252 17.09 -13.09 -34.76
C THR A 252 17.49 -12.33 -33.50
N ARG A 253 16.56 -11.54 -32.95
CA ARG A 253 16.71 -10.89 -31.65
C ARG A 253 16.49 -11.91 -30.53
N TYR A 254 17.37 -11.90 -29.55
CA TYR A 254 17.29 -12.70 -28.34
C TYR A 254 17.22 -11.81 -27.11
N TYR A 255 16.80 -12.42 -26.01
CA TYR A 255 16.72 -11.81 -24.69
C TYR A 255 17.17 -12.80 -23.62
N ALA A 256 18.01 -12.32 -22.70
CA ALA A 256 18.38 -12.99 -21.46
C ALA A 256 18.43 -11.96 -20.32
N ALA A 257 18.18 -12.39 -19.09
CA ALA A 257 18.25 -11.52 -17.92
C ALA A 257 18.55 -12.31 -16.63
N GLN A 258 19.15 -11.63 -15.66
CA GLN A 258 19.31 -12.07 -14.28
C GLN A 258 18.84 -10.95 -13.36
N ARG A 259 17.79 -11.21 -12.57
CA ARG A 259 17.27 -10.27 -11.58
C ARG A 259 17.51 -10.76 -10.17
N THR A 260 17.83 -9.83 -9.28
CA THR A 260 17.87 -10.07 -7.84
C THR A 260 16.93 -9.09 -7.14
N PHE A 261 15.95 -9.64 -6.41
CA PHE A 261 14.96 -8.88 -5.66
C PHE A 261 15.24 -9.00 -4.16
N TRP A 262 15.19 -7.89 -3.43
CA TRP A 262 15.18 -7.88 -1.97
C TRP A 262 13.77 -7.52 -1.49
N VAL A 263 13.12 -8.46 -0.83
CA VAL A 263 11.68 -8.43 -0.52
C VAL A 263 11.49 -8.32 0.99
N ASP A 264 10.61 -7.43 1.45
CA ASP A 264 10.15 -7.45 2.84
C ASP A 264 9.27 -8.70 3.09
N PRO A 265 9.67 -9.66 3.94
CA PRO A 265 8.89 -10.88 4.17
C PRO A 265 7.55 -10.67 4.88
N VAL A 266 7.20 -9.46 5.33
CA VAL A 266 5.90 -9.17 5.96
C VAL A 266 4.89 -8.60 4.96
N SER A 267 5.24 -7.54 4.25
CA SER A 267 4.39 -6.90 3.23
C SER A 267 4.45 -7.58 1.86
N GLY A 268 5.59 -8.18 1.48
CA GLY A 268 5.87 -8.64 0.13
C GLY A 268 6.34 -7.53 -0.83
N THR A 269 6.58 -6.31 -0.33
CA THR A 269 7.15 -5.20 -1.12
C THR A 269 8.58 -5.53 -1.55
N ILE A 270 8.89 -5.32 -2.83
CA ILE A 270 10.27 -5.35 -3.35
C ILE A 270 10.90 -4.00 -2.98
N VAL A 271 11.87 -4.00 -2.05
CA VAL A 271 12.47 -2.76 -1.51
C VAL A 271 13.79 -2.39 -2.18
N LYS A 272 14.35 -3.31 -2.98
CA LYS A 272 15.49 -3.08 -3.86
C LYS A 272 15.48 -4.13 -4.97
N GLU A 273 15.91 -3.75 -6.15
CA GLU A 273 16.15 -4.64 -7.29
C GLU A 273 17.53 -4.39 -7.91
N THR A 274 18.13 -5.45 -8.45
CA THR A 274 19.26 -5.39 -9.38
C THR A 274 18.87 -6.18 -10.62
N GLU A 275 18.91 -5.56 -11.79
CA GLU A 275 18.67 -6.20 -13.08
C GLU A 275 19.97 -6.18 -13.90
N HIS A 276 20.39 -7.33 -14.40
CA HIS A 276 21.24 -7.45 -15.58
C HIS A 276 20.39 -8.01 -16.71
N ALA A 277 20.27 -7.30 -17.83
CA ALA A 277 19.52 -7.75 -18.99
C ALA A 277 20.28 -7.49 -20.29
N ASP A 278 20.15 -8.44 -21.21
CA ASP A 278 20.88 -8.51 -22.48
C ASP A 278 19.90 -8.74 -23.63
N HIS A 279 19.89 -7.79 -24.54
CA HIS A 279 19.24 -7.86 -25.84
C HIS A 279 20.28 -7.78 -26.93
N TYR A 280 20.29 -8.78 -27.81
CA TYR A 280 21.22 -8.87 -28.93
C TYR A 280 20.56 -9.50 -30.15
N PHE A 281 21.15 -9.26 -31.32
CA PHE A 281 20.88 -9.97 -32.56
C PHE A 281 21.98 -10.99 -32.82
N ALA A 282 21.58 -12.17 -33.30
CA ALA A 282 22.50 -13.25 -33.68
C ALA A 282 21.89 -14.21 -34.71
N ARG A 283 22.76 -14.94 -35.41
CA ARG A 283 22.42 -16.15 -36.20
C ARG A 283 22.42 -17.43 -35.36
N ASP A 284 23.22 -17.47 -34.29
CA ASP A 284 23.29 -18.56 -33.31
C ASP A 284 22.88 -18.02 -31.94
N PRO A 285 21.86 -18.59 -31.25
CA PRO A 285 21.37 -18.09 -29.97
C PRO A 285 22.48 -17.95 -28.91
N LEU A 286 23.51 -18.81 -28.91
CA LEU A 286 24.56 -18.82 -27.90
C LEU A 286 25.80 -18.02 -28.29
N LYS A 287 25.73 -17.25 -29.40
CA LYS A 287 26.80 -16.35 -29.84
C LYS A 287 26.21 -14.98 -30.19
N PRO A 288 26.08 -14.05 -29.23
CA PRO A 288 25.72 -12.66 -29.52
C PRO A 288 26.64 -12.07 -30.60
N GLU A 289 26.07 -11.57 -31.69
CA GLU A 289 26.83 -10.97 -32.80
C GLU A 289 26.71 -9.45 -32.81
N MET A 290 25.55 -8.91 -32.42
CA MET A 290 25.27 -7.47 -32.38
C MET A 290 24.43 -7.10 -31.14
N THR A 291 25.02 -6.42 -30.16
CA THR A 291 24.33 -5.96 -28.94
C THR A 291 23.37 -4.80 -29.24
N LEU A 292 22.10 -4.95 -28.89
CA LEU A 292 21.13 -3.86 -28.84
C LEU A 292 21.25 -3.10 -27.51
N ALA A 293 21.18 -3.83 -26.39
CA ALA A 293 21.38 -3.31 -25.04
C ALA A 293 21.75 -4.45 -24.07
N ASP A 294 22.97 -4.45 -23.55
CA ASP A 294 23.47 -5.28 -22.44
C ASP A 294 23.76 -4.34 -21.27
N TYR A 295 22.99 -4.41 -20.19
CA TYR A 295 23.05 -3.40 -19.12
C TYR A 295 22.85 -3.98 -17.74
N LYS A 296 23.55 -3.42 -16.75
CA LYS A 296 23.32 -3.71 -15.33
C LYS A 296 22.95 -2.44 -14.58
N VAL A 297 21.77 -2.46 -13.96
CA VAL A 297 21.22 -1.38 -13.13
C VAL A 297 20.85 -1.89 -11.74
N THR A 298 20.74 -1.00 -10.76
CA THR A 298 20.29 -1.31 -9.40
C THR A 298 19.51 -0.13 -8.83
N SER A 299 18.51 -0.39 -7.99
CA SER A 299 17.67 0.67 -7.40
C SER A 299 18.51 1.74 -6.71
N THR A 300 18.23 3.00 -7.03
CA THR A 300 18.88 4.17 -6.41
C THR A 300 18.57 4.22 -4.90
N GLN A 301 19.44 4.87 -4.12
CA GLN A 301 19.24 5.00 -2.67
C GLN A 301 17.87 5.61 -2.33
N ASP A 302 17.44 6.65 -3.05
CA ASP A 302 16.13 7.29 -2.89
C ASP A 302 14.97 6.30 -3.11
N THR A 303 15.07 5.44 -4.13
CA THR A 303 14.09 4.38 -4.41
C THR A 303 14.06 3.35 -3.28
N VAL A 304 15.23 2.93 -2.79
CA VAL A 304 15.35 1.97 -1.69
C VAL A 304 14.79 2.55 -0.39
N GLU A 305 15.07 3.82 -0.07
CA GLU A 305 14.51 4.48 1.12
C GLU A 305 12.98 4.66 1.02
N ALA A 306 12.47 5.05 -0.15
CA ALA A 306 11.03 5.13 -0.39
C ALA A 306 10.31 3.79 -0.20
N GLN A 307 10.82 2.71 -0.81
CA GLN A 307 10.20 1.38 -0.71
C GLN A 307 10.38 0.73 0.67
N VAL A 308 11.52 0.94 1.34
CA VAL A 308 11.72 0.50 2.74
C VAL A 308 10.74 1.22 3.68
N ASN A 309 10.45 2.50 3.46
CA ASN A 309 9.46 3.24 4.25
C ASN A 309 8.02 2.77 3.92
N ALA A 310 7.65 2.57 2.66
CA ALA A 310 6.36 1.98 2.30
C ALA A 310 6.14 0.58 2.93
N ALA A 311 7.17 -0.27 2.92
CA ALA A 311 7.14 -1.57 3.60
C ALA A 311 6.99 -1.44 5.14
N ARG A 312 7.55 -0.40 5.76
CA ARG A 312 7.36 -0.08 7.19
C ARG A 312 5.94 0.40 7.48
N ASP A 313 5.38 1.30 6.68
CA ASP A 313 4.01 1.79 6.84
C ASP A 313 2.97 0.67 6.70
N GLU A 314 3.20 -0.25 5.74
CA GLU A 314 2.37 -1.46 5.61
C GLU A 314 2.51 -2.41 6.81
N ARG A 315 3.74 -2.62 7.31
CA ARG A 315 4.01 -3.41 8.53
C ARG A 315 3.34 -2.82 9.76
N ASP A 316 3.37 -1.50 9.94
CA ASP A 316 2.80 -0.84 11.10
C ASP A 316 1.28 -0.73 11.00
N ARG A 317 0.72 -0.54 9.80
CA ARG A 317 -0.72 -0.73 9.54
C ARG A 317 -1.16 -2.16 9.88
N LEU A 318 -0.42 -3.17 9.45
CA LEU A 318 -0.71 -4.57 9.78
C LEU A 318 -0.61 -4.81 11.30
N ALA A 319 0.44 -4.33 11.96
CA ALA A 319 0.64 -4.47 13.40
C ALA A 319 -0.42 -3.73 14.24
N LEU A 320 -0.86 -2.55 13.81
CA LEU A 320 -1.90 -1.77 14.48
C LEU A 320 -3.19 -2.58 14.61
N TRP A 321 -3.67 -3.11 13.49
CA TRP A 321 -4.95 -3.82 13.40
C TRP A 321 -4.89 -5.28 13.88
N SER A 322 -3.77 -5.99 13.66
CA SER A 322 -3.64 -7.40 14.07
C SER A 322 -3.16 -7.62 15.51
N ARG A 323 -2.49 -6.62 16.12
CA ARG A 323 -1.80 -6.77 17.42
C ARG A 323 -2.08 -5.64 18.39
N VAL A 324 -1.86 -4.37 18.01
CA VAL A 324 -1.95 -3.24 18.97
C VAL A 324 -3.38 -2.98 19.42
N LEU A 325 -4.35 -2.90 18.50
CA LEU A 325 -5.75 -2.69 18.85
C LEU A 325 -6.35 -3.88 19.62
N PRO A 326 -6.17 -5.17 19.23
CA PRO A 326 -6.58 -6.30 20.05
C PRO A 326 -6.00 -6.29 21.47
N ILE A 327 -4.70 -6.00 21.65
CA ILE A 327 -4.07 -5.98 22.98
C ILE A 327 -4.59 -4.81 23.82
N THR A 328 -4.67 -3.59 23.27
CA THR A 328 -5.14 -2.42 24.02
C THR A 328 -6.63 -2.53 24.37
N PHE A 329 -7.47 -3.00 23.45
CA PHE A 329 -8.90 -3.25 23.73
C PHE A 329 -9.09 -4.37 24.76
N THR A 330 -8.26 -5.42 24.73
CA THR A 330 -8.29 -6.48 25.76
C THR A 330 -7.88 -5.94 27.13
N ALA A 331 -6.79 -5.18 27.22
CA ALA A 331 -6.29 -4.64 28.48
C ALA A 331 -7.29 -3.63 29.08
N VAL A 332 -7.76 -2.65 28.30
CA VAL A 332 -8.76 -1.68 28.76
C VAL A 332 -10.10 -2.35 29.05
N GLY A 333 -10.49 -3.34 28.26
CA GLY A 333 -11.72 -4.13 28.46
C GLY A 333 -11.72 -4.91 29.77
N LEU A 334 -10.61 -5.58 30.12
CA LEU A 334 -10.43 -6.26 31.40
C LEU A 334 -10.40 -5.27 32.58
N VAL A 335 -9.66 -4.15 32.46
CA VAL A 335 -9.62 -3.11 33.50
C VAL A 335 -11.02 -2.51 33.73
N ALA A 336 -11.79 -2.29 32.67
CA ALA A 336 -13.17 -1.83 32.77
C ALA A 336 -14.09 -2.88 33.42
N LEU A 337 -14.02 -4.16 33.01
CA LEU A 337 -14.81 -5.21 33.67
C LEU A 337 -14.48 -5.32 35.18
N VAL A 338 -13.21 -5.36 35.55
CA VAL A 338 -12.79 -5.48 36.96
C VAL A 338 -13.16 -4.23 37.76
N GLY A 339 -12.88 -3.03 37.23
CA GLY A 339 -13.23 -1.76 37.88
C GLY A 339 -14.74 -1.57 38.05
N GLY A 340 -15.52 -1.90 37.01
CA GLY A 340 -16.97 -1.86 37.05
C GLY A 340 -17.58 -2.89 38.01
N ALA A 341 -17.06 -4.11 38.05
CA ALA A 341 -17.47 -5.13 39.02
C ALA A 341 -17.14 -4.74 40.47
N LEU A 342 -15.97 -4.14 40.71
CA LEU A 342 -15.60 -3.60 42.02
C LEU A 342 -16.56 -2.47 42.43
N LEU A 343 -16.81 -1.48 41.56
CA LEU A 343 -17.77 -0.39 41.80
C LEU A 343 -19.19 -0.90 42.12
N ALA A 344 -19.67 -1.91 41.38
CA ALA A 344 -20.94 -2.56 41.66
C ALA A 344 -20.92 -3.25 43.05
N SER A 345 -19.85 -3.95 43.40
CA SER A 345 -19.72 -4.64 44.69
C SER A 345 -19.70 -3.67 45.88
N PHE A 346 -19.07 -2.50 45.76
CA PHE A 346 -19.10 -1.45 46.77
C PHE A 346 -20.50 -0.82 46.87
N SER A 347 -21.17 -0.55 45.75
CA SER A 347 -22.53 0.00 45.73
C SER A 347 -23.57 -0.94 46.37
N LEU A 348 -23.36 -2.25 46.31
CA LEU A 348 -24.21 -3.23 46.99
C LEU A 348 -23.97 -3.25 48.51
N ARG A 349 -22.69 -3.24 48.93
CA ARG A 349 -22.33 -3.22 50.36
C ARG A 349 -22.84 -1.96 51.09
N THR A 350 -22.96 -0.83 50.42
CA THR A 350 -23.55 0.39 51.01
C THR A 350 -25.05 0.31 51.27
N GLU A 351 -25.80 -0.60 50.64
CA GLU A 351 -27.21 -0.86 51.00
C GLU A 351 -27.33 -1.85 52.16
N SER A 352 -26.46 -2.87 52.23
CA SER A 352 -26.43 -3.81 53.36
C SER A 352 -26.12 -3.16 54.73
N ALA A 353 -25.65 -1.91 54.73
CA ALA A 353 -25.43 -1.09 55.94
C ALA A 353 -26.57 -0.08 56.22
N LEU A 354 -27.63 -0.06 55.39
CA LEU A 354 -28.81 0.80 55.53
C LEU A 354 -30.12 0.01 55.67
N THR A 355 -30.12 -1.29 55.39
CA THR A 355 -31.25 -2.19 55.68
C THR A 355 -31.18 -2.68 57.13
N ASP A 356 -31.84 -1.96 58.05
CA ASP A 356 -32.02 -2.38 59.44
C ASP A 356 -32.95 -3.62 59.51
N PRO A 357 -32.52 -4.77 60.08
CA PRO A 357 -33.32 -6.00 60.16
C PRO A 357 -34.37 -5.94 61.30
N GLY A 358 -34.99 -4.78 61.52
CA GLY A 358 -35.75 -4.46 62.73
C GLY A 358 -37.28 -4.45 62.62
N LEU A 359 -37.86 -4.59 61.42
CA LEU A 359 -39.31 -4.46 61.19
C LEU A 359 -39.87 -5.54 60.24
N ASP A 360 -40.03 -6.77 60.73
CA ASP A 360 -40.89 -7.77 60.07
C ASP A 360 -41.44 -8.81 61.07
N ARG A 361 -42.49 -8.43 61.82
CA ARG A 361 -43.31 -9.29 62.69
C ARG A 361 -44.65 -8.60 63.00
N GLY A 362 -45.76 -9.22 62.59
CA GLY A 362 -47.12 -8.70 62.78
C GLY A 362 -47.49 -7.63 61.74
N ASP A 363 -48.74 -7.56 61.24
CA ASP A 363 -49.96 -8.27 61.64
C ASP A 363 -50.84 -8.63 60.43
N GLU A 364 -51.65 -9.68 60.58
CA GLU A 364 -52.74 -10.03 59.68
C GLU A 364 -54.09 -9.41 60.14
N GLU A 365 -55.06 -9.36 59.23
CA GLU A 365 -56.50 -9.11 59.47
C GLU A 365 -56.93 -7.80 60.18
N PHE A 366 -57.33 -6.80 59.38
CA PHE A 366 -58.18 -5.70 59.83
C PHE A 366 -59.63 -5.88 59.33
N PHE A 367 -60.56 -6.24 60.23
CA PHE A 367 -61.99 -5.81 60.26
C PHE A 367 -62.76 -6.59 61.35
N GLY A 368 -63.29 -5.94 62.43
CA GLY A 368 -64.25 -6.70 63.27
C GLY A 368 -64.67 -6.32 64.70
N ARG A 369 -64.85 -5.02 65.05
CA ARG A 369 -65.91 -4.58 66.00
C ARG A 369 -65.93 -5.07 67.48
N GLY A 370 -65.44 -4.22 68.40
CA GLY A 370 -66.18 -3.84 69.63
C GLY A 370 -65.56 -4.15 71.00
N GLY A 371 -65.64 -3.20 71.96
CA GLY A 371 -65.43 -3.45 73.41
C GLY A 371 -64.71 -2.36 74.23
N VAL A 372 -65.48 -1.40 74.77
CA VAL A 372 -65.43 -0.85 76.16
C VAL A 372 -64.09 -0.79 76.94
N GLU A 373 -63.63 0.45 77.24
CA GLU A 373 -62.83 0.92 78.43
C GLU A 373 -61.39 0.33 78.63
N GLU A 374 -60.45 0.92 79.39
CA GLU A 374 -60.42 2.11 80.27
C GLU A 374 -59.05 2.86 80.26
N ARG A 375 -59.08 4.19 80.48
CA ARG A 375 -58.09 5.07 81.19
C ARG A 375 -56.55 4.89 81.04
N VAL A 376 -55.91 5.90 80.41
CA VAL A 376 -54.47 6.28 80.55
C VAL A 376 -54.19 6.89 81.94
N PRO A 377 -52.93 6.91 82.48
CA PRO A 377 -52.03 8.05 82.21
C PRO A 377 -50.49 7.84 82.32
N GLY A 378 -49.73 8.76 81.72
CA GLY A 378 -48.38 9.18 82.15
C GLY A 378 -47.17 8.56 81.41
N ALA A 379 -46.08 9.30 81.16
CA ALA A 379 -45.85 10.75 81.26
C ALA A 379 -44.62 11.19 80.41
N GLU A 380 -44.61 12.46 79.98
CA GLU A 380 -43.47 13.40 79.77
C GLU A 380 -42.17 12.93 79.04
N ALA A 381 -41.55 13.67 78.12
CA ALA A 381 -41.73 15.04 77.58
C ALA A 381 -41.35 15.05 76.07
N GLU A 382 -41.88 15.93 75.20
CA GLU A 382 -41.39 17.29 74.85
C GLU A 382 -39.84 17.42 74.80
N THR A 383 -39.17 18.10 73.86
CA THR A 383 -39.48 19.14 72.83
C THR A 383 -38.62 18.90 71.57
N GLU A 384 -38.73 19.54 70.40
CA GLU A 384 -39.75 20.33 69.67
C GLU A 384 -39.27 20.40 68.19
N LYS A 385 -40.15 20.65 67.21
CA LYS A 385 -39.77 20.78 65.79
C LYS A 385 -39.99 22.21 65.26
N LEU A 386 -38.87 22.84 64.83
CA LEU A 386 -38.84 23.90 63.80
C LEU A 386 -39.56 25.22 64.26
N PRO A 387 -39.60 26.34 63.48
CA PRO A 387 -39.28 26.48 62.06
C PRO A 387 -38.53 27.74 61.57
N THR A 388 -38.23 27.70 60.27
CA THR A 388 -38.06 28.78 59.28
C THR A 388 -37.96 30.25 59.72
N GLN A 389 -36.97 30.97 59.16
CA GLN A 389 -37.23 32.29 58.54
C GLN A 389 -36.24 32.64 57.41
N ARG A 390 -36.59 33.64 56.60
CA ARG A 390 -35.89 34.13 55.38
C ARG A 390 -36.40 35.55 55.06
N PRO A 391 -35.68 36.38 54.30
CA PRO A 391 -34.35 36.98 54.48
C PRO A 391 -34.44 38.50 54.80
N ARG A 392 -33.31 39.23 54.92
CA ARG A 392 -33.21 40.64 54.45
C ARG A 392 -31.76 41.13 54.29
N LEU A 393 -31.64 42.28 53.61
CA LEU A 393 -30.43 43.01 53.19
C LEU A 393 -29.84 43.90 54.31
N GLY A 394 -28.57 44.33 54.18
CA GLY A 394 -27.96 45.36 55.05
C GLY A 394 -26.43 45.47 54.95
N ASP A 395 -25.95 46.48 54.23
CA ASP A 395 -24.57 46.76 53.81
C ASP A 395 -23.49 46.95 54.92
N ALA A 396 -22.23 46.62 54.60
CA ALA A 396 -21.03 47.40 54.98
C ALA A 396 -19.75 46.94 54.21
N ALA A 397 -18.79 47.85 54.02
CA ALA A 397 -17.50 47.67 53.34
C ALA A 397 -16.39 47.12 54.29
N ASP A 398 -15.16 46.77 53.92
CA ASP A 398 -14.34 46.80 52.67
C ASP A 398 -13.62 45.41 52.52
N ASP A 399 -12.62 45.07 51.69
CA ASP A 399 -11.61 45.78 50.84
C ASP A 399 -11.19 44.85 49.65
N GLY A 400 -10.28 45.31 48.77
CA GLY A 400 -9.70 44.56 47.64
C GLY A 400 -8.24 44.10 47.84
N PRO A 401 -7.45 43.85 46.75
CA PRO A 401 -7.80 43.87 45.32
C PRO A 401 -7.48 42.56 44.56
N ALA A 402 -7.93 42.47 43.29
CA ALA A 402 -7.52 41.45 42.31
C ALA A 402 -6.35 41.96 41.42
N PRO A 403 -5.69 41.14 40.55
CA PRO A 403 -6.26 40.71 39.26
C PRO A 403 -5.71 39.33 38.75
N PRO A 404 -5.87 38.95 37.46
CA PRO A 404 -7.11 38.79 36.70
C PRO A 404 -7.28 37.36 36.14
N ALA A 405 -8.49 37.00 35.72
CA ALA A 405 -8.72 35.88 34.79
C ALA A 405 -8.78 36.39 33.34
N ALA A 406 -8.25 35.63 32.39
CA ALA A 406 -8.21 36.02 30.97
C ALA A 406 -9.50 35.63 30.22
N GLU A 407 -9.93 36.47 29.28
CA GLU A 407 -11.05 36.19 28.37
C GLU A 407 -10.66 35.19 27.26
N PRO A 408 -11.62 34.40 26.72
CA PRO A 408 -11.38 33.58 25.55
C PRO A 408 -11.37 34.43 24.26
N PRO A 409 -10.43 34.22 23.32
CA PRO A 409 -10.40 34.97 22.08
C PRO A 409 -11.51 34.53 21.12
N THR A 410 -12.37 35.47 20.71
CA THR A 410 -13.21 35.31 19.52
C THR A 410 -12.34 35.12 18.27
N ARG A 411 -12.63 34.13 17.43
CA ARG A 411 -12.11 34.06 16.06
C ARG A 411 -13.21 34.41 15.06
N ALA A 412 -12.93 35.41 14.23
CA ALA A 412 -13.71 35.73 13.04
C ALA A 412 -13.35 34.82 11.86
N SER A 413 -14.11 34.95 10.78
CA SER A 413 -14.08 34.09 9.59
C SER A 413 -12.76 34.08 8.82
N ALA A 414 -12.45 32.94 8.20
CA ALA A 414 -11.63 32.84 7.01
C ALA A 414 -12.04 31.58 6.23
N GLU A 415 -12.79 31.76 5.15
CA GLU A 415 -13.22 30.71 4.22
C GLU A 415 -12.28 30.73 2.99
N PRO A 416 -11.75 29.59 2.51
CA PRO A 416 -10.86 29.58 1.34
C PRO A 416 -11.65 29.85 0.04
N PRO A 417 -11.13 30.65 -0.90
CA PRO A 417 -11.79 30.88 -2.18
C PRO A 417 -11.70 29.65 -3.11
N GLU A 418 -12.73 29.46 -3.94
CA GLU A 418 -12.71 28.47 -5.01
C GLU A 418 -11.67 28.82 -6.10
N PRO A 419 -10.99 27.84 -6.72
CA PRO A 419 -10.14 28.09 -7.88
C PRO A 419 -11.00 28.42 -9.11
N GLY A 420 -10.77 29.58 -9.71
CA GLY A 420 -11.50 30.04 -10.91
C GLY A 420 -11.23 29.19 -12.16
N ALA A 421 -12.19 29.17 -13.07
CA ALA A 421 -12.09 28.48 -14.36
C ALA A 421 -11.04 29.13 -15.29
N PRO A 422 -10.36 28.36 -16.16
CA PRO A 422 -9.39 28.90 -17.12
C PRO A 422 -10.06 29.62 -18.30
N ASP A 423 -9.42 30.69 -18.77
CA ASP A 423 -9.82 31.41 -19.98
C ASP A 423 -9.65 30.55 -21.27
N PRO A 424 -10.49 30.78 -22.30
CA PRO A 424 -10.37 30.07 -23.58
C PRO A 424 -9.14 30.53 -24.39
N PRO A 425 -8.57 29.65 -25.25
CA PRO A 425 -7.34 29.95 -25.97
C PRO A 425 -7.52 31.02 -27.05
N VAL A 426 -6.52 31.91 -27.16
CA VAL A 426 -6.38 32.87 -28.25
C VAL A 426 -6.10 32.12 -29.56
N GLY A 427 -6.91 32.35 -30.59
CA GLY A 427 -6.73 31.74 -31.91
C GLY A 427 -5.54 32.35 -32.68
N PRO A 428 -4.97 31.61 -33.65
CA PRO A 428 -3.77 32.05 -34.38
C PRO A 428 -4.06 33.28 -35.26
N GLU A 429 -3.10 34.19 -35.25
CA GLU A 429 -3.08 35.39 -36.09
C GLU A 429 -2.92 35.01 -37.57
N ARG A 430 -3.50 35.80 -38.48
CA ARG A 430 -3.49 35.52 -39.92
C ARG A 430 -2.44 36.36 -40.64
N ASP A 431 -1.35 35.73 -41.05
CA ASP A 431 -0.45 36.32 -42.03
C ASP A 431 -1.19 36.66 -43.33
N ALA A 432 -0.97 37.88 -43.83
CA ALA A 432 -1.42 38.33 -45.14
C ALA A 432 -0.28 38.17 -46.16
N PRO A 433 -0.56 37.78 -47.41
CA PRO A 433 0.49 37.58 -48.41
C PRO A 433 0.96 38.91 -49.01
N GLU A 434 2.23 39.22 -48.87
CA GLU A 434 2.87 40.22 -49.73
C GLU A 434 3.03 39.70 -51.16
N ARG A 435 2.92 40.63 -52.12
CA ARG A 435 3.40 40.51 -53.49
C ARG A 435 4.19 41.77 -53.81
N ASP A 436 5.43 41.62 -54.28
CA ASP A 436 5.77 41.72 -55.71
C ASP A 436 7.21 41.22 -55.96
#